data_AF-A0A0D0S918-F1
#
_entry.id   AF-A0A0D0S918-F1
#
_cell.length_a   1.000
_cell.length_b   1.000
_cell.length_c   1.000
_cell.angle_alpha   90.00
_cell.angle_beta   90.00
_cell.angle_gamma   90.00
#
_symmetry.space_group_name_H-M   'P 1'
#
loop_
_entity.id
_entity.type
_entity.pdbx_description
1 polymer ?
#
loop_
_entity_poly.entity_id
_entity_poly.type
_entity_poly.pdbx_seq_one_letter_code
_entity_poly.pdbx_strand_id
1 'polypeptide(L)' 'MIRELIQAENPRKPLSDARLAETLKATGIPVARRTVAKYREAMGIVSSQDRVRMA' A
#
# COMPACT_ATOMS: atom_id res chain seq x y z
N MET A 1 -6.66 -1.66 -9.21
CA MET A 1 -7.07 -0.97 -7.96
C MET A 1 -5.95 -0.86 -6.91
N ILE A 2 -5.66 -1.84 -6.05
CA ILE A 2 -4.54 -1.71 -5.08
C ILE A 2 -3.17 -1.74 -5.77
N ARG A 3 -2.99 -2.64 -6.73
CA ARG A 3 -1.74 -2.76 -7.49
C ARG A 3 -1.41 -1.48 -8.25
N GLU A 4 -2.41 -0.83 -8.83
CA GLU A 4 -2.25 0.45 -9.54
C GLU A 4 -1.90 1.59 -8.59
N LEU A 5 -2.53 1.66 -7.41
CA LEU A 5 -2.17 2.62 -6.38
C LEU A 5 -0.72 2.46 -5.91
N ILE A 6 -0.26 1.21 -5.78
CA ILE A 6 1.13 0.91 -5.41
C ILE A 6 2.09 1.18 -6.59
N GLN A 7 1.68 0.96 -7.84
CA GLN A 7 2.49 1.28 -9.03
C GLN A 7 2.59 2.78 -9.30
N ALA A 8 1.53 3.53 -9.00
CA ALA A 8 1.50 4.99 -9.10
C ALA A 8 2.19 5.68 -7.89
N GLU A 9 2.55 4.91 -6.85
CA GLU A 9 3.28 5.45 -5.71
C GLU A 9 4.72 5.80 -6.08
N ASN A 10 5.30 6.77 -5.38
CA ASN A 10 6.72 7.07 -5.52
C ASN A 10 7.55 5.95 -4.86
N PRO A 11 8.40 5.20 -5.59
CA PRO A 11 9.19 4.11 -5.01
C PRO A 11 10.17 4.57 -3.93
N ARG A 12 10.61 5.84 -3.98
CA ARG A 12 11.50 6.45 -2.96
C ARG A 12 10.75 6.89 -1.70
N LYS A 13 9.43 6.97 -1.75
CA LYS A 13 8.56 7.31 -0.62
C LYS A 13 7.32 6.40 -0.66
N PRO A 14 7.49 5.10 -0.37
CA PRO A 14 6.39 4.14 -0.43
C PRO A 14 5.29 4.53 0.56
N LEU A 15 4.04 4.37 0.14
CA LEU A 15 2.89 4.70 0.98
C LEU A 15 2.73 3.66 2.08
N SER A 16 2.40 4.10 3.30
CA SER A 16 2.05 3.17 4.37
C SER A 16 0.73 2.46 4.06
N ASP A 17 0.52 1.29 4.66
CA ASP A 17 -0.74 0.55 4.49
C ASP A 17 -1.95 1.38 4.93
N ALA A 18 -1.75 2.27 5.93
CA ALA A 18 -2.78 3.19 6.41
C ALA A 18 -3.15 4.23 5.34
N ARG A 19 -2.15 4.81 4.66
CA ARG A 19 -2.38 5.76 3.57
C ARG A 19 -3.11 5.10 2.40
N LEU A 20 -2.71 3.89 2.02
CA LEU A 20 -3.40 3.10 0.99
C LEU A 20 -4.86 2.84 1.36
N ALA A 21 -5.13 2.46 2.61
CA ALA A 21 -6.48 2.25 3.10
C ALA A 21 -7.33 3.53 3.06
N GLU A 22 -6.76 4.69 3.42
CA GLU A 22 -7.43 5.99 3.30
C GLU A 22 -7.74 6.34 1.84
N THR A 23 -6.79 6.17 0.93
CA THR A 23 -6.99 6.44 -0.50
C THR A 23 -8.09 5.55 -1.09
N LEU A 24 -8.11 4.28 -0.73
CA LEU A 24 -9.15 3.34 -1.17
C LEU A 24 -10.52 3.72 -0.62
N LYS A 25 -10.58 4.12 0.66
CA LYS A 25 -11.80 4.64 1.29
C LYS A 25 -12.31 5.89 0.57
N ALA A 26 -11.41 6.78 0.15
CA ALA A 26 -11.76 7.98 -0.62
C ALA A 26 -12.30 7.65 -2.01
N THR A 27 -11.83 6.57 -2.65
CA THR A 27 -12.39 6.05 -3.92
C THR A 27 -13.71 5.28 -3.75
N GLY A 28 -14.27 5.23 -2.53
CA GLY A 28 -15.53 4.55 -2.24
C GLY A 28 -15.38 3.10 -1.78
N ILE A 29 -14.15 2.63 -1.55
CA ILE A 29 -13.86 1.23 -1.20
C ILE A 29 -13.22 1.19 0.18
N PRO A 30 -14.03 1.15 1.25
CA PRO A 30 -13.53 1.13 2.62
C PRO A 30 -12.84 -0.22 2.88
N VAL A 31 -11.52 -0.18 3.03
CA VAL A 31 -10.73 -1.33 3.44
C VAL A 31 -9.96 -1.02 4.72
N ALA A 32 -9.81 -2.03 5.58
CA ALA A 32 -8.99 -1.91 6.77
C ALA A 32 -7.50 -2.02 6.43
N ARG A 33 -6.64 -1.39 7.23
CA ARG A 33 -5.18 -1.48 7.12
C ARG A 33 -4.68 -2.93 7.02
N ARG A 34 -5.22 -3.83 7.85
CA ARG A 34 -4.84 -5.26 7.87
C ARG A 34 -5.15 -5.97 6.55
N THR A 35 -6.23 -5.57 5.88
CA THR A 35 -6.60 -6.12 4.56
C THR A 35 -5.60 -5.67 3.50
N VAL A 36 -5.19 -4.40 3.54
CA VAL A 36 -4.14 -3.87 2.64
C VAL A 36 -2.81 -4.59 2.86
N ALA A 37 -2.43 -4.86 4.12
CA ALA A 37 -1.22 -5.63 4.44
C ALA A 37 -1.27 -7.04 3.84
N LYS A 38 -2.40 -7.77 4.02
CA LYS A 38 -2.59 -9.09 3.37
C LYS A 38 -2.50 -9.01 1.85
N TYR A 39 -3.05 -7.96 1.23
CA TYR A 39 -2.94 -7.76 -0.20
C TYR A 39 -1.51 -7.48 -0.66
N ARG A 40 -0.71 -6.74 0.12
CA ARG A 40 0.72 -6.54 -0.14
C ARG A 40 1.49 -7.85 -0.07
N GLU A 41 1.29 -8.63 0.98
CA GLU A 41 1.91 -9.95 1.15
C GLU A 41 1.56 -10.89 -0.01
N ALA A 42 0.28 -10.97 -0.38
CA ALA A 42 -0.18 -11.78 -1.51
C ALA A 42 0.40 -11.35 -2.86
N MET A 43 0.80 -10.08 -3.01
CA MET A 43 1.47 -9.55 -4.20
C MET A 43 3.00 -9.63 -4.13
N GLY A 44 3.58 -10.20 -3.07
CA GLY A 44 5.03 -10.26 -2.87
C GLY A 44 5.67 -8.89 -2.61
N ILE A 45 4.87 -7.90 -2.20
CA ILE A 45 5.33 -6.55 -1.94
C ILE A 45 5.73 -6.44 -0.47
N VAL A 46 7.03 -6.28 -0.23
CA VAL A 46 7.56 -6.02 1.11
C VAL A 46 6.99 -4.73 1.71
N SER A 47 6.97 -4.67 3.04
CA SER A 47 6.34 -3.58 3.77
C SER A 47 6.95 -2.22 3.39
N SER A 48 6.16 -1.16 3.54
CA SER A 48 6.67 0.20 3.32
C SER A 48 7.87 0.55 4.20
N GLN A 49 8.02 -0.07 5.37
CA GLN A 49 9.19 0.13 6.24
C GLN A 49 10.45 -0.53 5.68
N ASP A 50 10.32 -1.75 5.17
CA ASP A 50 11.45 -2.47 4.56
C ASP A 50 11.90 -1.77 3.27
N ARG A 51 10.95 -1.25 2.47
CA ARG A 51 11.25 -0.48 1.26
C ARG A 51 12.03 0.80 1.54
N VAL A 52 11.76 1.49 2.64
CA VAL A 52 12.50 2.70 3.05
C VAL A 52 13.91 2.34 3.52
N ARG A 53 14.12 1.18 4.15
CA ARG A 53 15.46 0.71 4.54
C ARG A 53 16.33 0.29 3.36
N MET A 54 15.72 -0.07 2.23
CA MET A 54 16.44 -0.52 1.02
C MET A 54 16.76 0.61 0.03
N ALA A 55 16.24 1.83 0.25
CA ALA A 55 16.42 3.01 -0.61
C ALA A 55 17.47 3.98 -0.03
#